data_AF-A0A2D4EZE4-F1
#
_entry.id   AF-A0A2D4EZE4-F1
#
_cell.length_a   1.000
_cell.length_b   1.000
_cell.length_c   1.000
_cell.angle_alpha   90.00
_cell.angle_beta   90.00
_cell.angle_gamma   90.00
#
_symmetry.space_group_name_H-M   'P 1'
#
loop_
_entity.id
_entity.type
_entity.pdbx_description
1 polymer ?
#
loop_
_entity_poly.entity_id
_entity_poly.type
_entity_poly.pdbx_seq_one_letter_code
_entity_poly.pdbx_strand_id
1 'polypeptide(L)'
;PDHVALEWQHLRDLNIPDRVILTIQASRKPSMIRIYDATWKVFCNWCQKAGRVPTSASVADVLLFLQDGLDKGLSPNTFPHQVAALSTVIHWDFRSEPLW
;
A
#
# COMPACT_ATOMS: atom_id res chain seq x y z
N PRO A 1 4.97 -8.77 6.39
CA PRO A 1 3.68 -8.62 7.11
C PRO A 1 2.50 -8.84 6.15
N ASP A 2 1.37 -9.32 6.66
CA ASP A 2 0.13 -9.53 5.90
C ASP A 2 -0.58 -8.20 5.63
N HIS A 3 -1.08 -7.96 4.41
CA HIS A 3 -1.66 -6.66 4.02
C HIS A 3 -2.94 -6.38 4.80
N VAL A 4 -3.81 -7.38 4.91
CA VAL A 4 -5.11 -7.28 5.59
C VAL A 4 -4.92 -6.97 7.07
N ALA A 5 -3.96 -7.62 7.74
CA ALA A 5 -3.65 -7.35 9.14
C ALA A 5 -3.10 -5.93 9.38
N LEU A 6 -2.29 -5.42 8.45
CA LEU A 6 -1.78 -4.04 8.53
C LEU A 6 -2.89 -3.01 8.32
N GLU A 7 -3.74 -3.21 7.31
CA GLU A 7 -4.88 -2.33 7.08
C GLU A 7 -5.81 -2.32 8.29
N TRP A 8 -6.05 -3.49 8.90
CA TRP A 8 -6.84 -3.60 10.11
C TRP A 8 -6.27 -2.74 11.25
N GLN A 9 -4.97 -2.86 11.51
CA GLN A 9 -4.30 -2.09 12.55
C GLN A 9 -4.37 -0.59 12.24
N HIS A 10 -4.09 -0.20 10.99
CA HIS A 10 -4.16 1.18 10.53
C HIS A 10 -5.56 1.80 10.76
N LEU A 11 -6.63 1.08 10.37
CA LEU A 11 -8.00 1.56 10.57
C LEU A 11 -8.39 1.65 12.05
N ARG A 12 -7.86 0.76 12.90
CA ARG A 12 -8.04 0.87 14.35
C ARG A 12 -7.33 2.08 14.95
N ASP A 13 -6.12 2.40 14.47
CA ASP A 13 -5.37 3.59 14.90
C ASP A 13 -6.14 4.89 14.53
N LEU A 14 -6.95 4.85 13.47
CA LEU A 14 -7.88 5.92 13.09
C LEU A 14 -9.21 5.92 13.88
N ASN A 15 -9.34 5.09 14.92
CA ASN A 15 -10.56 4.90 15.73
C ASN A 15 -11.79 4.46 14.93
N ILE A 16 -11.60 3.76 13.81
CA ILE A 16 -12.71 3.21 13.03
C ILE A 16 -13.29 1.99 13.78
N PRO A 17 -14.63 1.88 13.95
CA PRO A 17 -15.23 0.75 14.64
C PRO A 17 -14.97 -0.59 13.93
N ASP A 18 -14.65 -1.65 14.69
CA ASP A 18 -14.35 -2.99 14.17
C ASP A 18 -15.40 -3.51 13.16
N ARG A 19 -16.69 -3.26 13.40
CA ARG A 19 -17.77 -3.67 12.46
C ARG A 19 -17.63 -3.04 11.06
N VAL A 20 -17.11 -1.82 11.00
CA VAL A 20 -16.89 -1.09 9.75
C VAL A 20 -15.65 -1.65 9.06
N ILE A 21 -14.58 -1.92 9.81
CA ILE A 21 -13.36 -2.55 9.29
C ILE A 21 -13.68 -3.92 8.68
N LEU A 22 -14.45 -4.75 9.39
CA LEU A 22 -14.91 -6.06 8.88
C LEU A 22 -15.71 -5.91 7.59
N THR A 23 -16.57 -4.90 7.50
CA THR A 23 -17.36 -4.62 6.30
C THR A 23 -16.46 -4.24 5.12
N ILE A 24 -15.47 -3.36 5.35
CA ILE A 24 -14.49 -2.96 4.33
C ILE A 24 -13.73 -4.19 3.81
N GLN A 25 -13.20 -5.01 4.70
CA GLN A 25 -12.42 -6.19 4.32
C GLN A 25 -13.29 -7.26 3.61
N ALA A 26 -14.50 -7.51 4.12
CA ALA A 26 -15.44 -8.46 3.52
C ALA A 26 -16.00 -8.00 2.17
N SER A 27 -16.00 -6.69 1.89
CA SER A 27 -16.46 -6.15 0.60
C SER A 27 -15.55 -6.52 -0.58
N ARG A 28 -14.29 -6.92 -0.31
CA ARG A 28 -13.32 -7.27 -1.35
C ARG A 28 -13.45 -8.74 -1.73
N LYS A 29 -13.41 -9.00 -3.04
CA LYS A 29 -13.34 -10.38 -3.56
C LYS A 29 -12.01 -11.03 -3.11
N PRO A 30 -11.97 -12.35 -2.85
CA PRO A 30 -10.72 -13.05 -2.50
C PRO A 30 -9.59 -12.86 -3.53
N SER A 31 -9.92 -12.70 -4.81
CA SER A 31 -8.94 -12.39 -5.86
C SER A 31 -8.29 -11.02 -5.69
N MET A 32 -9.05 -10.01 -5.22
CA MET A 32 -8.53 -8.67 -4.96
C MET A 32 -7.61 -8.67 -3.74
N ILE A 33 -7.98 -9.39 -2.67
CA ILE A 33 -7.13 -9.55 -1.47
C ILE A 33 -5.77 -10.14 -1.87
N ARG A 34 -5.76 -11.21 -2.67
CA ARG A 34 -4.52 -11.81 -3.17
C ARG A 34 -3.65 -10.85 -3.99
N ILE A 35 -4.25 -9.98 -4.79
CA ILE A 35 -3.53 -8.95 -5.56
C ILE A 35 -2.91 -7.92 -4.62
N TYR A 36 -3.64 -7.51 -3.57
CA TYR A 36 -3.16 -6.55 -2.59
C TYR A 36 -2.01 -7.11 -1.77
N ASP A 37 -2.13 -8.36 -1.29
CA ASP A 37 -1.06 -9.08 -0.60
C ASP A 37 0.20 -9.22 -1.46
N ALA A 38 0.03 -9.61 -2.73
CA ALA A 38 1.15 -9.76 -3.66
C ALA A 38 1.84 -8.42 -3.91
N THR A 39 1.06 -7.35 -4.15
CA THR A 39 1.58 -6.00 -4.34
C THR A 39 2.36 -5.54 -3.11
N TRP A 40 1.78 -5.71 -1.92
CA TRP A 40 2.41 -5.30 -0.67
C TRP A 40 3.73 -6.04 -0.42
N LYS A 41 3.79 -7.34 -0.70
CA LYS A 41 5.05 -8.13 -0.57
C LYS A 41 6.13 -7.64 -1.53
N VAL A 42 5.76 -7.36 -2.79
CA VAL A 42 6.70 -6.84 -3.80
C VAL A 42 7.21 -5.46 -3.37
N PHE A 43 6.32 -4.60 -2.89
CA PHE A 43 6.68 -3.28 -2.37
C PHE A 43 7.58 -3.34 -1.14
N CYS A 44 7.30 -4.24 -0.18
CA CYS A 44 8.16 -4.43 1.00
C CYS A 44 9.58 -4.81 0.61
N ASN A 45 9.72 -5.75 -0.33
CA ASN A 45 11.03 -6.17 -0.85
C ASN A 45 11.75 -5.03 -1.57
N TRP A 46 11.01 -4.23 -2.34
CA TRP A 46 11.56 -3.03 -2.98
C TRP A 46 12.06 -2.02 -1.94
N CYS A 47 11.25 -1.71 -0.92
CA CYS A 47 11.65 -0.81 0.17
C CYS A 47 12.89 -1.31 0.91
N GLN A 48 12.96 -2.62 1.21
CA GLN A 48 14.11 -3.22 1.88
C GLN A 48 15.40 -3.03 1.06
N LYS A 49 15.35 -3.27 -0.25
CA LYS A 49 16.50 -3.03 -1.15
C LYS A 49 16.89 -1.55 -1.21
N ALA A 50 15.90 -0.67 -1.08
CA ALA A 50 16.06 0.77 -1.12
C ALA A 50 16.37 1.40 0.25
N GLY A 51 16.56 0.59 1.31
CA GLY A 51 16.88 1.06 2.66
C GLY A 51 15.75 1.78 3.39
N ARG A 52 14.48 1.49 3.05
CA ARG A 52 13.28 2.20 3.51
C ARG A 52 12.35 1.31 4.35
N VAL A 53 11.55 1.94 5.20
CA VAL A 53 10.48 1.28 5.96
C VAL A 53 9.18 1.31 5.13
N PRO A 54 8.58 0.16 4.77
CA PRO A 54 7.43 0.13 3.86
C PRO A 54 6.20 0.92 4.33
N THR A 55 5.86 0.88 5.63
CA THR A 55 4.67 1.55 6.19
C THR A 55 4.82 3.06 6.32
N SER A 56 6.06 3.56 6.29
CA SER A 56 6.42 4.97 6.39
C SER A 56 6.96 5.52 5.06
N ALA A 57 6.70 4.80 3.95
CA ALA A 57 7.12 5.22 2.63
C ALA A 57 6.40 6.51 2.22
N SER A 58 7.15 7.45 1.64
CA SER A 58 6.60 8.71 1.13
C SER A 58 5.85 8.50 -0.20
N VAL A 59 5.16 9.55 -0.65
CA VAL A 59 4.55 9.59 -1.98
C VAL A 59 5.61 9.35 -3.05
N ALA A 60 6.75 10.03 -2.92
CA ALA A 60 7.88 9.90 -3.82
C ALA A 60 8.40 8.46 -3.91
N ASP A 61 8.44 7.74 -2.79
CA ASP A 61 8.88 6.34 -2.76
C ASP A 61 7.91 5.42 -3.51
N VAL A 62 6.61 5.64 -3.36
CA VAL A 62 5.59 4.88 -4.12
C VAL A 62 5.71 5.18 -5.61
N LEU A 63 5.89 6.44 -5.99
CA LEU A 63 6.08 6.82 -7.39
C LEU A 63 7.36 6.22 -7.98
N LEU A 64 8.46 6.22 -7.22
CA LEU A 64 9.72 5.60 -7.64
C LEU A 64 9.55 4.08 -7.80
N PHE A 65 8.83 3.43 -6.89
CA PHE A 65 8.51 2.01 -7.01
C PHE A 65 7.72 1.70 -8.29
N LEU A 66 6.70 2.51 -8.61
CA LEU A 66 5.91 2.33 -9.83
C LEU A 66 6.75 2.57 -11.09
N GLN A 67 7.61 3.59 -11.08
CA GLN A 67 8.52 3.89 -12.17
C GLN A 67 9.53 2.75 -12.39
N ASP A 68 10.15 2.26 -11.33
CA ASP A 68 11.03 1.08 -11.36
C ASP A 68 10.32 -0.16 -11.94
N GLY A 69 9.03 -0.29 -11.65
CA GLY A 69 8.18 -1.33 -12.20
C GLY A 69 7.96 -1.16 -13.70
N LEU A 70 7.65 0.06 -14.13
CA LEU A 70 7.48 0.42 -15.54
C LEU A 70 8.73 0.09 -16.35
N ASP A 71 9.90 0.50 -15.85
CA ASP A 71 11.19 0.32 -16.50
C ASP A 71 11.56 -1.16 -16.65
N LYS A 72 10.99 -2.02 -15.78
CA LYS A 72 11.12 -3.49 -15.84
C LYS A 72 10.04 -4.17 -16.67
N GLY A 73 9.19 -3.40 -17.35
CA GLY A 73 8.15 -3.89 -18.25
C GLY A 73 6.80 -4.20 -17.59
N LEU A 74 6.54 -3.72 -16.37
CA LEU A 74 5.17 -3.79 -15.83
C LEU A 74 4.23 -2.91 -16.64
N SER A 75 3.05 -3.45 -16.94
CA SER A 75 2.01 -2.69 -17.64
C SER A 75 1.49 -1.55 -16.74
N PRO A 76 1.40 -0.31 -17.24
CA PRO A 76 0.77 0.81 -16.53
C PRO A 76 -0.66 0.52 -16.07
N ASN A 77 -1.38 -0.38 -16.77
CA ASN A 77 -2.73 -0.79 -16.40
C ASN A 77 -2.81 -1.47 -15.02
N THR A 78 -1.68 -1.90 -14.47
CA THR A 78 -1.60 -2.48 -13.13
C THR A 78 -1.46 -1.44 -12.02
N PHE A 79 -1.05 -0.20 -12.34
CA PHE A 79 -0.78 0.84 -11.36
C PHE A 79 -1.99 1.24 -10.52
N PRO A 80 -3.21 1.40 -11.06
CA PRO A 80 -4.38 1.74 -10.23
C PRO A 80 -4.62 0.73 -9.11
N HIS A 81 -4.43 -0.57 -9.41
CA HIS A 81 -4.59 -1.63 -8.42
C HIS A 81 -3.45 -1.63 -7.41
N GLN A 82 -2.22 -1.36 -7.85
CA GLN A 82 -1.07 -1.28 -6.95
C GLN A 82 -1.18 -0.09 -6.00
N VAL A 83 -1.52 1.09 -6.52
CA VAL A 83 -1.76 2.31 -5.72
C VAL A 83 -2.89 2.08 -4.72
N ALA A 84 -4.00 1.49 -5.15
CA ALA A 84 -5.12 1.19 -4.26
C ALA A 84 -4.75 0.19 -3.16
N ALA A 85 -3.88 -0.79 -3.44
CA ALA A 85 -3.40 -1.71 -2.41
C ALA A 85 -2.47 -1.02 -1.41
N LEU A 86 -1.57 -0.16 -1.89
CA LEU A 86 -0.59 0.53 -1.06
C LEU A 86 -1.23 1.63 -0.21
N SER A 87 -2.23 2.34 -0.72
CA SER A 87 -2.90 3.43 0.00
C SER A 87 -3.66 2.98 1.24
N THR A 88 -4.01 1.69 1.36
CA THR A 88 -4.73 1.19 2.54
C THR A 88 -3.81 0.85 3.72
N VAL A 89 -2.48 0.82 3.51
CA VAL A 89 -1.51 0.40 4.53
C VAL A 89 -0.35 1.37 4.74
N ILE A 90 -0.12 2.30 3.81
CA ILE A 90 0.91 3.34 3.95
C ILE A 90 0.32 4.52 4.72
N HIS A 91 1.09 5.06 5.66
CA HIS A 91 0.75 6.31 6.34
C HIS A 91 1.23 7.49 5.52
N TRP A 92 0.30 8.19 4.87
CA TRP A 92 0.61 9.41 4.13
C TRP A 92 0.57 10.58 5.11
N ASP A 93 1.73 10.98 5.63
CA ASP A 93 1.83 12.26 6.30
C ASP A 93 1.99 13.37 5.25
N PHE A 94 0.84 13.89 4.79
CA PHE A 94 0.80 15.03 3.87
C PHE A 94 1.47 16.29 4.45
N ARG A 95 1.78 16.33 5.75
CA ARG A 95 2.30 17.51 6.44
C ARG A 95 3.83 17.64 6.39
N SER A 96 4.54 16.59 5.96
CA SER A 96 6.02 16.54 5.96
C SER A 96 6.68 16.64 4.57
N GLU A 97 5.89 16.74 3.49
CA GLU A 97 6.45 17.00 2.15
C GLU A 97 6.82 18.50 2.06
N PRO A 98 8.09 18.85 1.75
CA PRO A 98 8.44 20.24 1.47
C PRO A 98 7.62 20.68 0.26
N LEU A 99 6.74 21.67 0.47
CA LEU A 99 6.23 22.46 -0.64
C LEU A 99 7.47 23.05 -1.31
N TRP A 100 7.68 22.71 -2.58
CA TRP A 100 8.61 23.43 -3.44
C TRP A 100 8.45 24.94 -3.26
#